data_AF-A0A9N8LLP4-F1
#
_entry.id   AF-A0A9N8LLP4-F1
#
_cell.length_a   1.000
_cell.length_b   1.000
_cell.length_c   1.000
_cell.angle_alpha   90.00
_cell.angle_beta   90.00
_cell.angle_gamma   90.00
#
_symmetry.space_group_name_H-M   'P 1'
#
loop_
_entity.id
_entity.type
_entity.pdbx_description
1 polymer ?
#
loop_
_entity_poly.entity_id
_entity_poly.type
_entity_poly.pdbx_seq_one_letter_code
_entity_poly.pdbx_strand_id
1 'polypeptide(L)'
;MIRFHITGLPAPDFTSSDRWYPLKLFRATKGGSTTKAIIYNTQLDAIDDAFKAAGIVGSAKTHLARRSGAQMAELGGAEEGQVRRAGRWNSKVMESCYLSAIPREVLRVHAGFSREGGSYFLTRDVDVREELLTKVFPWADDWDSAISSGKTANGTRVEVNIAARGFIRLLLRLRKVIVQDAVVLRKSFPKWFVWSHSLFSDPLFLQYERDLLASLDSPAPSDDRIAQVLPLLAEQIASSTAAMQQAMAAGFVAVGAQVASFSQQQNLVFAEQRKYHDTQMQALHQHVNALSGMFMGALSALSPASTSTPRAAAHGLTSSSAAVEATHLSSSDTAHPSSHSITSPAPHSTILPITLQPQRTASPGAHMGPPAVPPVGAIGRAAGDEDVERGQEQMPAFEQDRNIASVGQLWAEWEYGMGGRPSVAEMDSRWGNKWRTKDTHRKHYARRINIITKIKSLATERHTSCEVIAQQLDSARTDEKGKQISLFQLNEQLKTGAVVITAA
;
A
#
# COMPACT_ATOMS: atom_id res chain seq x y z
N MET A 1 -6.35 12.65 -6.32
CA MET A 1 -6.52 13.42 -7.57
C MET A 1 -5.59 14.64 -7.60
N ILE A 2 -6.01 15.82 -7.10
CA ILE A 2 -5.38 17.15 -7.31
C ILE A 2 -3.85 17.17 -7.35
N ARG A 3 -3.18 16.61 -6.33
CA ARG A 3 -1.71 16.59 -6.19
C ARG A 3 -0.96 16.10 -7.43
N PHE A 4 -1.36 14.96 -7.97
CA PHE A 4 -0.63 14.27 -9.04
C PHE A 4 -1.16 14.62 -10.44
N HIS A 5 -2.46 14.91 -10.55
CA HIS A 5 -3.12 15.22 -11.81
C HIS A 5 -3.08 16.71 -12.15
N ILE A 6 -3.54 17.57 -11.25
CA ILE A 6 -3.71 19.01 -11.54
C ILE A 6 -2.43 19.79 -11.24
N THR A 7 -1.76 19.53 -10.10
CA THR A 7 -0.50 20.24 -9.77
C THR A 7 0.75 19.59 -10.39
N GLY A 8 0.58 18.70 -11.38
CA GLY A 8 1.65 18.15 -12.22
C GLY A 8 2.80 17.46 -11.47
N LEU A 9 2.60 17.02 -10.22
CA LEU A 9 3.67 16.32 -9.49
C LEU A 9 3.86 14.92 -10.08
N PRO A 10 5.12 14.50 -10.31
CA PRO A 10 5.41 13.16 -10.81
C PRO A 10 4.92 12.08 -9.83
N ALA A 11 4.82 10.85 -10.35
CA ALA A 11 4.61 9.67 -9.52
C ALA A 11 5.65 9.63 -8.37
N PRO A 12 5.27 9.22 -7.15
CA PRO A 12 6.25 8.91 -6.12
C PRO A 12 7.17 7.78 -6.62
N ASP A 13 8.45 7.85 -6.27
CA ASP A 13 9.42 6.85 -6.66
C ASP A 13 9.54 5.77 -5.57
N PHE A 14 9.05 4.57 -5.87
CA PHE A 14 8.98 3.45 -4.94
C PHE A 14 10.12 2.43 -5.11
N THR A 15 11.25 2.76 -5.78
CA THR A 15 12.38 1.80 -5.87
C THR A 15 12.88 1.36 -4.49
N SER A 16 12.80 2.25 -3.50
CA SER A 16 13.31 2.03 -2.14
C SER A 16 12.63 2.96 -1.12
N SER A 17 12.56 2.51 0.13
CA SER A 17 11.88 3.21 1.23
C SER A 17 12.40 4.62 1.49
N ASP A 18 13.71 4.85 1.35
CA ASP A 18 14.34 6.16 1.56
C ASP A 18 13.87 7.24 0.58
N ARG A 19 13.35 6.86 -0.60
CA ARG A 19 12.91 7.79 -1.64
C ARG A 19 11.45 8.20 -1.48
N TRP A 20 10.60 7.34 -0.90
CA TRP A 20 9.17 7.64 -0.72
C TRP A 20 8.72 7.90 0.73
N TYR A 21 9.32 7.28 1.77
CA TYR A 21 8.99 7.55 3.17
C TYR A 21 9.18 9.04 3.59
N PRO A 22 10.15 9.81 3.03
CA PRO A 22 10.26 11.22 3.34
C PRO A 22 9.09 12.07 2.82
N LEU A 23 8.36 11.62 1.81
CA LEU A 23 7.29 12.40 1.17
C LEU A 23 6.14 12.66 2.16
N LYS A 24 5.69 13.91 2.27
CA LYS A 24 4.62 14.30 3.19
C LYS A 24 3.28 14.39 2.46
N LEU A 25 2.22 13.90 3.11
CA LEU A 25 0.84 13.97 2.61
C LEU A 25 0.42 15.43 2.42
N PHE A 26 0.55 16.23 3.49
CA PHE A 26 0.46 17.69 3.48
C PHE A 26 1.88 18.27 3.46
N ARG A 27 2.30 18.79 2.29
CA ARG A 27 3.63 19.38 2.07
C ARG A 27 3.60 20.90 2.19
N ALA A 28 4.75 21.51 2.50
CA ALA A 28 4.91 22.95 2.34
C ALA A 28 4.88 23.33 0.85
N THR A 29 4.04 24.31 0.48
CA THR A 29 3.97 24.82 -0.91
C THR A 29 5.20 25.64 -1.28
N LYS A 30 5.73 26.43 -0.33
CA LYS A 30 6.87 27.34 -0.55
C LYS A 30 8.16 26.55 -0.77
N GLY A 31 8.80 26.75 -1.93
CA GLY A 31 10.05 26.09 -2.30
C GLY A 31 9.91 24.66 -2.84
N GLY A 32 8.72 24.25 -3.29
CA GLY A 32 8.50 23.04 -4.10
C GLY A 32 8.72 21.67 -3.41
N SER A 33 9.38 21.62 -2.25
CA SER A 33 9.75 20.39 -1.56
C SER A 33 8.56 19.46 -1.29
N THR A 34 8.72 18.18 -1.64
CA THR A 34 7.75 17.12 -1.35
C THR A 34 7.94 16.49 0.03
N THR A 35 9.07 16.77 0.70
CA THR A 35 9.53 16.11 1.94
C THR A 35 9.42 17.01 3.18
N LYS A 36 9.24 18.32 3.01
CA LYS A 36 8.92 19.26 4.09
C LYS A 36 7.41 19.27 4.35
N ALA A 37 7.00 19.05 5.60
CA ALA A 37 5.61 19.17 6.02
C ALA A 37 5.17 20.65 6.07
N ILE A 38 3.85 20.90 6.13
CA ILE A 38 3.33 22.22 6.52
C ILE A 38 3.81 22.59 7.93
N ILE A 39 4.05 23.88 8.18
CA ILE A 39 4.40 24.39 9.52
C ILE A 39 3.14 24.62 10.36
N TYR A 40 3.30 24.63 11.69
CA TYR A 40 2.18 24.73 12.63
C TYR A 40 1.29 25.95 12.37
N ASN A 41 1.88 27.15 12.18
CA ASN A 41 1.11 28.37 11.94
C ASN A 41 0.25 28.24 10.67
N THR A 42 0.82 27.82 9.54
CA THR A 42 0.04 27.58 8.30
C THR A 42 -1.09 26.57 8.47
N GLN A 43 -0.96 25.59 9.39
CA GLN A 43 -2.08 24.70 9.75
C GLN A 43 -3.11 25.40 10.64
N LEU A 44 -2.65 26.17 11.63
CA LEU A 44 -3.50 26.92 12.57
C LEU A 44 -4.33 27.96 11.83
N ASP A 45 -3.70 28.78 10.98
CA ASP A 45 -4.32 29.86 10.21
C ASP A 45 -5.40 29.28 9.27
N ALA A 46 -5.08 28.21 8.52
CA ALA A 46 -6.02 27.56 7.61
C ALA A 46 -7.21 26.89 8.33
N ILE A 47 -7.03 26.38 9.56
CA ILE A 47 -8.12 25.86 10.39
C ILE A 47 -8.95 27.00 10.98
N ASP A 48 -8.30 28.09 11.39
CA ASP A 48 -8.96 29.29 11.92
C ASP A 48 -9.89 29.95 10.89
N ASP A 49 -9.40 30.12 9.66
CA ASP A 49 -10.20 30.70 8.58
C ASP A 49 -11.34 29.78 8.14
N ALA A 50 -11.13 28.46 8.15
CA ALA A 50 -12.21 27.48 7.95
C ALA A 50 -13.26 27.54 9.08
N PHE A 51 -12.85 27.73 10.33
CA PHE A 51 -13.77 27.87 11.47
C PHE A 51 -14.55 29.20 11.41
N LYS A 52 -13.90 30.33 11.09
CA LYS A 52 -14.57 31.62 10.83
C LYS A 52 -15.62 31.49 9.73
N ALA A 53 -15.26 30.89 8.59
CA ALA A 53 -16.16 30.69 7.46
C ALA A 53 -17.35 29.78 7.78
N ALA A 54 -17.19 28.86 8.74
CA ALA A 54 -18.26 27.98 9.23
C ALA A 54 -19.02 28.53 10.46
N GLY A 55 -18.69 29.74 10.96
CA GLY A 55 -19.28 30.31 12.18
C GLY A 55 -18.89 29.60 13.49
N ILE A 56 -17.84 28.76 13.47
CA ILE A 56 -17.41 27.93 14.60
C ILE A 56 -16.49 28.73 15.53
N VAL A 57 -16.90 28.93 16.78
CA VAL A 57 -16.10 29.59 17.82
C VAL A 57 -15.38 28.55 18.68
N GLY A 58 -14.07 28.66 18.84
CA GLY A 58 -13.29 27.78 19.71
C GLY A 58 -11.86 28.27 19.95
N SER A 59 -11.40 28.16 21.21
CA SER A 59 -10.04 28.55 21.61
C SER A 59 -8.97 27.56 21.14
N ALA A 60 -9.23 26.26 21.28
CA ALA A 60 -8.29 25.18 20.97
C ALA A 60 -8.30 24.77 19.49
N LYS A 61 -8.18 25.73 18.56
CA LYS A 61 -8.44 25.59 17.11
C LYS A 61 -7.92 24.28 16.48
N THR A 62 -6.61 24.02 16.55
CA THR A 62 -5.93 22.82 16.01
C THR A 62 -6.23 21.51 16.75
N HIS A 63 -6.87 21.57 17.92
CA HIS A 63 -7.19 20.42 18.78
C HIS A 63 -8.69 20.14 18.91
N LEU A 64 -9.57 21.07 18.51
CA LEU A 64 -11.03 20.96 18.65
C LEU A 64 -11.58 19.65 18.06
N ALA A 65 -11.09 19.29 16.86
CA ALA A 65 -11.44 18.05 16.16
C ALA A 65 -11.09 16.76 16.92
N ARG A 66 -10.14 16.78 17.87
CA ARG A 66 -9.84 15.61 18.73
C ARG A 66 -10.89 15.43 19.81
N ARG A 67 -11.36 16.54 20.40
CA ARG A 67 -12.43 16.51 21.41
C ARG A 67 -13.75 16.08 20.76
N SER A 68 -14.14 16.73 19.67
CA SER A 68 -15.37 16.37 18.96
C SER A 68 -15.30 14.95 18.40
N GLY A 69 -14.15 14.50 17.88
CA GLY A 69 -13.95 13.11 17.47
C GLY A 69 -14.27 12.11 18.59
N ALA A 70 -13.66 12.27 19.78
CA ALA A 70 -13.92 11.38 20.91
C ALA A 70 -15.40 11.40 21.35
N GLN A 71 -16.02 12.59 21.43
CA GLN A 71 -17.44 12.73 21.77
C GLN A 71 -18.36 12.11 20.70
N MET A 72 -18.03 12.21 19.41
CA MET A 72 -18.78 11.54 18.35
C MET A 72 -18.67 10.02 18.43
N ALA A 73 -17.51 9.48 18.83
CA ALA A 73 -17.35 8.03 19.05
C ALA A 73 -18.23 7.53 20.21
N GLU A 74 -18.23 8.26 21.31
CA GLU A 74 -19.05 8.01 22.50
C GLU A 74 -20.55 8.08 22.19
N LEU A 75 -21.00 9.14 21.48
CA LEU A 75 -22.40 9.31 21.04
C LEU A 75 -22.86 8.20 20.07
N GLY A 76 -21.96 7.66 19.24
CA GLY A 76 -22.22 6.47 18.42
C GLY A 76 -22.07 5.14 19.15
N GLY A 77 -21.94 5.14 20.48
CA GLY A 77 -21.89 3.94 21.33
C GLY A 77 -20.60 3.12 21.22
N ALA A 78 -19.53 3.65 20.64
CA ALA A 78 -18.24 2.94 20.59
C ALA A 78 -17.67 2.78 22.01
N GLU A 79 -17.21 1.57 22.33
CA GLU A 79 -16.71 1.23 23.67
C GLU A 79 -15.49 2.09 24.05
N GLU A 80 -15.40 2.54 25.32
CA GLU A 80 -14.36 3.48 25.77
C GLU A 80 -12.94 2.97 25.50
N GLY A 81 -12.71 1.65 25.55
CA GLY A 81 -11.46 1.02 25.14
C GLY A 81 -11.11 1.30 23.67
N GLN A 82 -12.09 1.26 22.76
CA GLN A 82 -11.92 1.63 21.35
C GLN A 82 -11.57 3.11 21.18
N VAL A 83 -12.26 3.99 21.91
CA VAL A 83 -12.02 5.44 21.87
C VAL A 83 -10.61 5.77 22.36
N ARG A 84 -10.15 5.14 23.45
CA ARG A 84 -8.77 5.24 23.95
C ARG A 84 -7.75 4.75 22.92
N ARG A 85 -7.98 3.59 22.29
CA ARG A 85 -7.09 3.08 21.21
C ARG A 85 -7.07 3.99 19.98
N ALA A 86 -8.20 4.58 19.59
CA ALA A 86 -8.27 5.53 18.48
C ALA A 86 -7.53 6.84 18.79
N GLY A 87 -7.69 7.38 20.01
CA GLY A 87 -6.94 8.54 20.51
C GLY A 87 -5.45 8.26 20.80
N ARG A 88 -5.03 6.98 20.80
CA ARG A 88 -3.72 6.48 21.25
C ARG A 88 -3.39 6.90 22.69
N TRP A 89 -4.40 6.89 23.55
CA TRP A 89 -4.27 7.23 24.96
C TRP A 89 -3.89 6.00 25.78
N ASN A 90 -2.87 6.16 26.65
CA ASN A 90 -2.40 5.13 27.58
C ASN A 90 -2.00 3.79 26.93
N SER A 91 -1.57 3.82 25.65
CA SER A 91 -1.28 2.60 24.90
C SER A 91 -0.20 1.74 25.54
N LYS A 92 -0.63 0.56 26.01
CA LYS A 92 0.20 -0.44 26.68
C LYS A 92 1.11 -1.15 25.67
N VAL A 93 2.16 -1.82 26.16
CA VAL A 93 3.09 -2.60 25.32
C VAL A 93 2.36 -3.60 24.40
N MET A 94 1.26 -4.18 24.87
CA MET A 94 0.37 -5.05 24.08
C MET A 94 -0.19 -4.34 22.82
N GLU A 95 -0.65 -3.09 22.95
CA GLU A 95 -1.16 -2.28 21.84
C GLU A 95 -0.06 -1.81 20.88
N SER A 96 1.13 -1.51 21.40
CA SER A 96 2.23 -1.03 20.54
C SER A 96 2.98 -2.13 19.79
N CYS A 97 2.94 -3.38 20.29
CA CYS A 97 3.80 -4.45 19.79
C CYS A 97 3.06 -5.68 19.23
N TYR A 98 1.80 -5.93 19.63
CA TYR A 98 1.09 -7.17 19.30
C TYR A 98 -0.30 -6.95 18.67
N LEU A 99 -1.03 -5.89 19.04
CA LEU A 99 -2.36 -5.62 18.49
C LEU A 99 -2.28 -4.77 17.21
N SER A 100 -2.38 -5.43 16.05
CA SER A 100 -2.53 -4.78 14.74
C SER A 100 -3.95 -4.27 14.44
N ALA A 101 -4.89 -4.49 15.36
CA ALA A 101 -6.31 -4.21 15.17
C ALA A 101 -6.63 -2.70 15.24
N ILE A 102 -6.89 -2.10 14.08
CA ILE A 102 -7.46 -0.75 13.95
C ILE A 102 -8.86 -0.73 14.63
N PRO A 103 -9.22 0.30 15.43
CA PRO A 103 -10.50 0.36 16.15
C PRO A 103 -11.69 0.55 15.20
N ARG A 104 -12.23 -0.57 14.70
CA ARG A 104 -13.27 -0.61 13.65
C ARG A 104 -14.57 0.08 14.04
N GLU A 105 -15.00 -0.04 15.29
CA GLU A 105 -16.20 0.63 15.82
C GLU A 105 -16.10 2.15 15.68
N VAL A 106 -15.00 2.75 16.16
CA VAL A 106 -14.77 4.20 16.08
C VAL A 106 -14.67 4.66 14.64
N LEU A 107 -14.02 3.89 13.75
CA LEU A 107 -13.97 4.23 12.32
C LEU A 107 -15.33 4.19 11.63
N ARG A 108 -16.22 3.24 12.00
CA ARG A 108 -17.59 3.18 11.49
C ARG A 108 -18.39 4.40 11.95
N VAL A 109 -18.37 4.70 13.24
CA VAL A 109 -19.06 5.86 13.83
C VAL A 109 -18.54 7.18 13.23
N HIS A 110 -17.24 7.35 13.04
CA HIS A 110 -16.66 8.52 12.38
C HIS A 110 -17.03 8.66 10.89
N ALA A 111 -17.43 7.56 10.25
CA ALA A 111 -17.94 7.55 8.87
C ALA A 111 -19.48 7.60 8.80
N GLY A 112 -20.17 7.79 9.94
CA GLY A 112 -21.63 7.89 10.02
C GLY A 112 -22.38 6.56 10.08
N PHE A 113 -21.68 5.43 10.26
CA PHE A 113 -22.27 4.09 10.33
C PHE A 113 -22.45 3.60 11.77
N SER A 114 -23.32 2.60 11.96
CA SER A 114 -23.42 1.86 13.22
C SER A 114 -22.08 1.24 13.62
N ARG A 115 -21.79 1.17 14.92
CA ARG A 115 -20.57 0.52 15.44
C ARG A 115 -20.55 -0.98 15.11
N GLU A 116 -21.71 -1.63 15.12
CA GLU A 116 -21.95 -3.01 14.69
C GLU A 116 -21.59 -3.21 13.20
N GLY A 117 -21.79 -2.18 12.39
CA GLY A 117 -21.66 -2.20 10.94
C GLY A 117 -22.77 -2.99 10.27
N GLY A 118 -22.49 -3.46 9.06
CA GLY A 118 -23.44 -4.20 8.23
C GLY A 118 -23.05 -4.06 6.75
N SER A 119 -23.90 -4.61 5.88
CA SER A 119 -23.96 -4.20 4.47
C SER A 119 -24.74 -2.90 4.36
N TYR A 120 -24.46 -2.09 3.34
CA TYR A 120 -25.12 -0.80 3.08
C TYR A 120 -25.30 -0.63 1.58
N PHE A 121 -26.51 -0.35 1.12
CA PHE A 121 -26.77 0.07 -0.26
C PHE A 121 -26.15 1.46 -0.51
N LEU A 122 -25.47 1.59 -1.64
CA LEU A 122 -24.87 2.84 -2.10
C LEU A 122 -25.40 3.15 -3.50
N THR A 123 -26.33 4.11 -3.62
CA THR A 123 -26.93 4.53 -4.90
C THR A 123 -25.90 5.00 -5.94
N ARG A 124 -24.70 5.39 -5.47
CA ARG A 124 -23.56 5.78 -6.30
C ARG A 124 -22.62 4.64 -6.71
N ASP A 125 -22.84 3.38 -6.29
CA ASP A 125 -21.95 2.26 -6.64
C ASP A 125 -22.18 1.67 -8.05
N VAL A 126 -22.53 2.54 -9.00
CA VAL A 126 -22.57 2.24 -10.44
C VAL A 126 -21.15 1.88 -10.89
N ASP A 127 -21.03 0.84 -11.72
CA ASP A 127 -19.74 0.32 -12.10
C ASP A 127 -18.98 1.18 -13.13
N VAL A 128 -17.65 1.18 -13.02
CA VAL A 128 -16.77 2.09 -13.76
C VAL A 128 -15.83 1.26 -14.66
N ARG A 129 -15.92 1.48 -15.97
CA ARG A 129 -15.04 0.81 -16.96
C ARG A 129 -13.56 0.98 -16.59
N GLU A 130 -12.80 -0.11 -16.69
CA GLU A 130 -11.37 -0.13 -16.33
C GLU A 130 -10.53 0.83 -17.20
N GLU A 131 -10.92 1.06 -18.45
CA GLU A 131 -10.36 2.10 -19.33
C GLU A 131 -10.43 3.53 -18.75
N LEU A 132 -11.39 3.81 -17.87
CA LEU A 132 -11.51 5.08 -17.16
C LEU A 132 -10.82 5.04 -15.79
N LEU A 133 -10.83 3.90 -15.11
CA LEU A 133 -10.13 3.70 -13.84
C LEU A 133 -8.61 3.84 -14.02
N THR A 134 -8.02 3.20 -15.03
CA THR A 134 -6.59 3.28 -15.39
C THR A 134 -6.12 4.70 -15.67
N LYS A 135 -6.97 5.57 -16.25
CA LYS A 135 -6.67 7.02 -16.42
C LYS A 135 -6.47 7.74 -15.07
N VAL A 136 -6.95 7.19 -13.95
CA VAL A 136 -6.77 7.75 -12.60
C VAL A 136 -5.53 7.15 -11.93
N PHE A 137 -4.43 7.90 -11.93
CA PHE A 137 -3.10 7.44 -11.50
C PHE A 137 -2.58 6.30 -12.42
N PRO A 138 -2.25 6.58 -13.69
CA PRO A 138 -1.89 5.54 -14.66
C PRO A 138 -0.65 4.73 -14.26
N TRP A 139 0.27 5.33 -13.50
CA TRP A 139 1.46 4.66 -12.97
C TRP A 139 1.20 3.66 -11.83
N ALA A 140 -0.03 3.54 -11.32
CA ALA A 140 -0.28 2.74 -10.12
C ALA A 140 -0.20 1.22 -10.36
N ASP A 141 -0.60 0.73 -11.53
CA ASP A 141 -0.56 -0.71 -11.85
C ASP A 141 0.89 -1.19 -12.07
N ASP A 142 1.69 -0.40 -12.80
CA ASP A 142 3.13 -0.60 -12.98
C ASP A 142 3.84 -0.73 -11.64
N TRP A 143 3.49 0.11 -10.65
CA TRP A 143 4.09 0.06 -9.33
C TRP A 143 3.58 -1.12 -8.47
N ASP A 144 2.31 -1.55 -8.51
CA ASP A 144 1.92 -2.77 -7.78
C ASP A 144 2.63 -3.99 -8.38
N SER A 145 2.74 -4.06 -9.71
CA SER A 145 3.48 -5.10 -10.42
C SER A 145 4.97 -5.08 -10.06
N ALA A 146 5.61 -3.91 -10.09
CA ALA A 146 7.04 -3.77 -9.80
C ALA A 146 7.40 -4.04 -8.34
N ILE A 147 6.58 -3.59 -7.39
CA ILE A 147 6.76 -3.87 -5.95
C ILE A 147 6.45 -5.35 -5.65
N SER A 148 5.48 -5.97 -6.35
CA SER A 148 5.15 -7.40 -6.18
C SER A 148 6.23 -8.32 -6.74
N SER A 149 6.92 -7.93 -7.82
CA SER A 149 7.95 -8.73 -8.49
C SER A 149 9.38 -8.38 -8.10
N GLY A 150 9.60 -7.29 -7.36
CA GLY A 150 10.91 -6.80 -6.94
C GLY A 150 11.73 -6.14 -8.06
N LYS A 151 11.11 -5.82 -9.21
CA LYS A 151 11.77 -5.16 -10.35
C LYS A 151 10.77 -4.38 -11.23
N THR A 152 11.21 -3.28 -11.83
CA THR A 152 10.43 -2.58 -12.88
C THR A 152 10.44 -3.38 -14.19
N ALA A 153 9.57 -3.01 -15.13
CA ALA A 153 9.60 -3.56 -16.50
C ALA A 153 10.98 -3.39 -17.17
N ASN A 154 11.70 -2.30 -16.86
CA ASN A 154 13.04 -2.02 -17.36
C ASN A 154 14.15 -2.76 -16.58
N GLY A 155 13.80 -3.74 -15.73
CA GLY A 155 14.75 -4.55 -14.96
C GLY A 155 15.37 -3.86 -13.73
N THR A 156 15.00 -2.60 -13.44
CA THR A 156 15.50 -1.87 -12.25
C THR A 156 15.00 -2.56 -10.98
N ARG A 157 15.90 -2.92 -10.06
CA ARG A 157 15.53 -3.54 -8.77
C ARG A 157 14.62 -2.62 -7.95
N VAL A 158 13.59 -3.20 -7.34
CA VAL A 158 12.63 -2.53 -6.45
C VAL A 158 12.60 -3.25 -5.10
N GLU A 159 12.50 -2.48 -4.01
CA GLU A 159 12.30 -3.00 -2.67
C GLU A 159 10.89 -3.60 -2.51
N VAL A 160 10.81 -4.90 -2.17
CA VAL A 160 9.54 -5.58 -1.90
C VAL A 160 8.99 -5.10 -0.55
N ASN A 161 8.30 -3.96 -0.57
CA ASN A 161 7.87 -3.24 0.62
C ASN A 161 6.34 -3.29 0.84
N ILE A 162 5.93 -3.80 2.00
CA ILE A 162 4.51 -3.99 2.36
C ILE A 162 3.76 -2.66 2.45
N ALA A 163 4.39 -1.60 2.96
CA ALA A 163 3.75 -0.28 3.09
C ALA A 163 3.60 0.41 1.73
N ALA A 164 4.57 0.25 0.83
CA ALA A 164 4.50 0.78 -0.53
C ALA A 164 3.39 0.09 -1.33
N ARG A 165 3.34 -1.25 -1.29
CA ARG A 165 2.28 -2.05 -1.91
C ARG A 165 0.90 -1.71 -1.34
N GLY A 166 0.79 -1.55 -0.02
CA GLY A 166 -0.43 -1.13 0.66
C GLY A 166 -0.91 0.27 0.23
N PHE A 167 0.01 1.22 0.06
CA PHE A 167 -0.29 2.57 -0.43
C PHE A 167 -0.74 2.57 -1.90
N ILE A 168 -0.06 1.83 -2.78
CA ILE A 168 -0.48 1.67 -4.18
C ILE A 168 -1.89 1.05 -4.24
N ARG A 169 -2.15 -0.04 -3.51
CA ARG A 169 -3.47 -0.70 -3.49
C ARG A 169 -4.58 0.19 -2.94
N LEU A 170 -4.28 1.09 -2.01
CA LEU A 170 -5.19 2.14 -1.59
C LEU A 170 -5.50 3.12 -2.73
N LEU A 171 -4.50 3.57 -3.50
CA LEU A 171 -4.72 4.43 -4.67
C LEU A 171 -5.54 3.73 -5.76
N LEU A 172 -5.28 2.45 -6.04
CA LEU A 172 -6.06 1.63 -6.97
C LEU A 172 -7.52 1.52 -6.53
N ARG A 173 -7.78 1.19 -5.26
CA ARG A 173 -9.16 1.15 -4.71
C ARG A 173 -9.84 2.51 -4.73
N LEU A 174 -9.08 3.60 -4.58
CA LEU A 174 -9.59 4.97 -4.67
C LEU A 174 -9.89 5.43 -6.12
N ARG A 175 -9.49 4.71 -7.18
CA ARG A 175 -9.86 5.04 -8.56
C ARG A 175 -11.38 5.12 -8.73
N LYS A 176 -12.09 4.05 -8.38
CA LYS A 176 -13.57 3.96 -8.48
C LYS A 176 -14.26 5.02 -7.63
N VAL A 177 -13.78 5.23 -6.39
CA VAL A 177 -14.29 6.27 -5.47
C VAL A 177 -14.11 7.68 -6.06
N ILE A 178 -12.94 7.99 -6.62
CA ILE A 178 -12.66 9.31 -7.23
C ILE A 178 -13.58 9.58 -8.43
N VAL A 179 -13.87 8.56 -9.26
CA VAL A 179 -14.76 8.71 -10.43
C VAL A 179 -16.24 8.85 -9.99
N GLN A 180 -16.69 8.03 -9.04
CA GLN A 180 -18.03 8.14 -8.43
C GLN A 180 -18.28 9.51 -7.80
N ASP A 181 -17.39 9.93 -6.92
CA ASP A 181 -17.58 11.14 -6.12
C ASP A 181 -17.36 12.41 -6.95
N ALA A 182 -16.58 12.36 -8.03
CA ALA A 182 -16.44 13.47 -8.97
C ALA A 182 -17.78 13.90 -9.57
N VAL A 183 -18.67 12.96 -9.93
CA VAL A 183 -19.99 13.28 -10.49
C VAL A 183 -20.87 14.00 -9.46
N VAL A 184 -20.94 13.49 -8.23
CA VAL A 184 -21.71 14.10 -7.12
C VAL A 184 -21.16 15.49 -6.77
N LEU A 185 -19.84 15.62 -6.70
CA LEU A 185 -19.16 16.89 -6.42
C LEU A 185 -19.28 17.88 -7.58
N ARG A 186 -19.39 17.43 -8.84
CA ARG A 186 -19.58 18.31 -10.02
C ARG A 186 -21.03 18.79 -10.14
N LYS A 187 -22.03 17.96 -9.79
CA LYS A 187 -23.44 18.39 -9.59
C LYS A 187 -23.54 19.47 -8.50
N SER A 188 -22.78 19.30 -7.40
CA SER A 188 -22.83 20.18 -6.22
C SER A 188 -21.98 21.46 -6.35
N PHE A 189 -20.82 21.38 -7.01
CA PHE A 189 -19.82 22.44 -7.10
C PHE A 189 -19.31 22.63 -8.54
N PRO A 190 -20.16 22.95 -9.52
CA PRO A 190 -19.80 22.97 -10.95
C PRO A 190 -18.72 24.01 -11.31
N LYS A 191 -18.41 24.96 -10.41
CA LYS A 191 -17.40 26.01 -10.61
C LYS A 191 -16.01 25.66 -10.04
N TRP A 192 -15.79 24.47 -9.49
CA TRP A 192 -14.46 24.08 -8.99
C TRP A 192 -13.45 23.88 -10.12
N PHE A 193 -12.24 24.42 -9.94
CA PHE A 193 -11.15 24.36 -10.92
C PHE A 193 -10.77 22.93 -11.37
N VAL A 194 -11.08 21.92 -10.54
CA VAL A 194 -10.72 20.52 -10.78
C VAL A 194 -11.40 19.95 -12.03
N TRP A 195 -12.57 20.45 -12.43
CA TRP A 195 -13.30 19.99 -13.61
C TRP A 195 -12.63 20.37 -14.95
N SER A 196 -11.64 21.26 -14.93
CA SER A 196 -10.85 21.65 -16.10
C SER A 196 -9.81 20.59 -16.50
N HIS A 197 -9.65 19.52 -15.71
CA HIS A 197 -8.73 18.42 -16.00
C HIS A 197 -9.31 17.50 -17.08
N SER A 198 -8.49 17.09 -18.05
CA SER A 198 -8.91 16.34 -19.25
C SER A 198 -9.75 15.08 -18.96
N LEU A 199 -9.45 14.38 -17.86
CA LEU A 199 -10.23 13.24 -17.34
C LEU A 199 -11.76 13.50 -17.28
N PHE A 200 -12.19 14.73 -16.98
CA PHE A 200 -13.61 15.10 -16.83
C PHE A 200 -14.25 15.66 -18.12
N SER A 201 -13.46 15.74 -19.19
CA SER A 201 -13.91 15.95 -20.58
C SER A 201 -13.79 14.67 -21.40
N ASP A 202 -13.33 13.57 -20.80
CA ASP A 202 -13.14 12.29 -21.46
C ASP A 202 -14.50 11.65 -21.82
N PRO A 203 -14.71 11.13 -23.04
CA PRO A 203 -15.99 10.54 -23.43
C PRO A 203 -16.44 9.38 -22.53
N LEU A 204 -15.50 8.63 -21.93
CA LEU A 204 -15.84 7.54 -21.01
C LEU A 204 -16.42 8.09 -19.69
N PHE A 205 -15.87 9.22 -19.21
CA PHE A 205 -16.36 9.92 -18.02
C PHE A 205 -17.70 10.61 -18.28
N LEU A 206 -17.85 11.32 -19.40
CA LEU A 206 -19.10 12.01 -19.76
C LEU A 206 -20.25 11.04 -20.04
N GLN A 207 -19.96 9.79 -20.43
CA GLN A 207 -20.94 8.73 -20.43
C GLN A 207 -21.32 8.33 -18.99
N TYR A 208 -20.32 7.92 -18.20
CA TYR A 208 -20.53 7.48 -16.80
C TYR A 208 -21.24 8.52 -15.93
N GLU A 209 -20.96 9.81 -16.14
CA GLU A 209 -21.60 10.93 -15.46
C GLU A 209 -23.11 10.96 -15.69
N ARG A 210 -23.58 10.77 -16.93
CA ARG A 210 -25.01 10.71 -17.25
C ARG A 210 -25.66 9.47 -16.65
N ASP A 211 -25.00 8.32 -16.78
CA ASP A 211 -25.51 7.02 -16.32
C ASP A 211 -25.64 7.00 -14.78
N LEU A 212 -24.65 7.53 -14.05
CA LEU A 212 -24.68 7.69 -12.60
C LEU A 212 -25.68 8.76 -12.16
N LEU A 213 -25.84 9.88 -12.87
CA LEU A 213 -26.86 10.88 -12.54
C LEU A 213 -28.29 10.30 -12.62
N ALA A 214 -28.58 9.51 -13.65
CA ALA A 214 -29.86 8.80 -13.78
C ALA A 214 -30.10 7.78 -12.63
N SER A 215 -29.04 7.09 -12.19
CA SER A 215 -29.09 6.21 -11.00
C SER A 215 -29.34 6.99 -9.71
N LEU A 216 -28.74 8.18 -9.55
CA LEU A 216 -28.89 9.02 -8.36
C LEU A 216 -30.25 9.73 -8.27
N ASP A 217 -30.87 10.04 -9.40
CA ASP A 217 -32.20 10.65 -9.46
C ASP A 217 -33.33 9.58 -9.42
N SER A 218 -32.98 8.29 -9.31
CA SER A 218 -33.92 7.19 -9.04
C SER A 218 -34.26 7.08 -7.55
N PRO A 219 -35.50 6.70 -7.17
CA PRO A 219 -35.91 6.67 -5.76
C PRO A 219 -35.14 5.61 -4.96
N ALA A 220 -34.40 6.07 -3.94
CA ALA A 220 -33.70 5.21 -3.00
C ALA A 220 -34.69 4.41 -2.12
N PRO A 221 -34.32 3.20 -1.64
CA PRO A 221 -35.12 2.46 -0.66
C PRO A 221 -35.32 3.28 0.62
N SER A 222 -36.57 3.55 0.99
CA SER A 222 -36.94 4.46 2.07
C SER A 222 -36.84 3.88 3.50
N ASP A 223 -36.32 2.65 3.63
CA ASP A 223 -36.10 1.96 4.91
C ASP A 223 -34.64 1.47 4.96
N ASP A 224 -33.90 1.93 5.96
CA ASP A 224 -32.51 1.55 6.21
C ASP A 224 -32.32 0.02 6.34
N ARG A 225 -33.34 -0.71 6.81
CA ARG A 225 -33.28 -2.19 6.89
C ARG A 225 -33.28 -2.82 5.51
N ILE A 226 -34.10 -2.29 4.60
CA ILE A 226 -34.13 -2.73 3.19
C ILE A 226 -32.80 -2.35 2.53
N ALA A 227 -32.29 -1.13 2.76
CA ALA A 227 -30.99 -0.67 2.28
C ALA A 227 -29.81 -1.52 2.79
N GLN A 228 -29.87 -2.04 4.03
CA GLN A 228 -28.83 -2.92 4.58
C GLN A 228 -28.87 -4.33 3.99
N VAL A 229 -30.06 -4.88 3.70
CA VAL A 229 -30.22 -6.26 3.23
C VAL A 229 -30.11 -6.37 1.69
N LEU A 230 -30.42 -5.30 0.95
CA LEU A 230 -30.39 -5.27 -0.53
C LEU A 230 -29.08 -5.79 -1.16
N PRO A 231 -27.87 -5.41 -0.70
CA PRO A 231 -26.63 -5.94 -1.27
C PRO A 231 -26.49 -7.47 -1.14
N LEU A 232 -26.96 -8.05 -0.02
CA LEU A 232 -26.91 -9.48 0.23
C LEU A 232 -27.92 -10.24 -0.65
N LEU A 233 -29.10 -9.65 -0.87
CA LEU A 233 -30.08 -10.19 -1.83
C LEU A 233 -29.57 -10.12 -3.26
N ALA A 234 -28.93 -9.01 -3.65
CA ALA A 234 -28.35 -8.85 -4.98
C ALA A 234 -27.22 -9.87 -5.23
N GLU A 235 -26.33 -10.09 -4.26
CA GLU A 235 -25.29 -11.12 -4.32
C GLU A 235 -25.88 -12.54 -4.43
N GLN A 236 -26.93 -12.84 -3.66
CA GLN A 236 -27.59 -14.16 -3.69
C GLN A 236 -28.40 -14.41 -4.98
N ILE A 237 -28.98 -13.36 -5.59
CA ILE A 237 -29.63 -13.45 -6.91
C ILE A 237 -28.58 -13.60 -8.01
N ALA A 238 -27.45 -12.88 -7.93
CA ALA A 238 -26.34 -13.01 -8.88
C ALA A 238 -25.68 -14.41 -8.81
N SER A 239 -25.47 -14.96 -7.60
CA SER A 239 -24.93 -16.31 -7.44
C SER A 239 -25.90 -17.38 -7.93
N SER A 240 -27.20 -17.23 -7.66
CA SER A 240 -28.25 -18.14 -8.12
C SER A 240 -28.40 -18.15 -9.64
N THR A 241 -28.42 -16.97 -10.27
CA THR A 241 -28.51 -16.85 -11.74
C THR A 241 -27.24 -17.36 -12.44
N ALA A 242 -26.04 -17.11 -11.89
CA ALA A 242 -24.80 -17.68 -12.40
C ALA A 242 -24.78 -19.22 -12.28
N ALA A 243 -25.21 -19.78 -11.15
CA ALA A 243 -25.33 -21.23 -10.97
C ALA A 243 -26.34 -21.85 -11.95
N MET A 244 -27.48 -21.18 -12.20
CA MET A 244 -28.48 -21.61 -13.19
C MET A 244 -27.91 -21.61 -14.61
N GLN A 245 -27.17 -20.57 -15.00
CA GLN A 245 -26.50 -20.50 -16.31
C GLN A 245 -25.43 -21.59 -16.46
N GLN A 246 -24.63 -21.86 -15.41
CA GLN A 246 -23.65 -22.95 -15.41
C GLN A 246 -24.33 -24.33 -15.53
N ALA A 247 -25.43 -24.56 -14.81
CA ALA A 247 -26.21 -25.79 -14.92
C ALA A 247 -26.81 -25.99 -16.32
N MET A 248 -27.34 -24.92 -16.93
CA MET A 248 -27.81 -24.96 -18.33
C MET A 248 -26.67 -25.26 -19.31
N ALA A 249 -25.52 -24.61 -19.18
CA ALA A 249 -24.36 -24.84 -20.03
C ALA A 249 -23.82 -26.28 -19.91
N ALA A 250 -23.74 -26.82 -18.68
CA ALA A 250 -23.38 -28.21 -18.44
C ALA A 250 -24.41 -29.19 -19.06
N GLY A 251 -25.71 -28.85 -18.99
CA GLY A 251 -26.78 -29.60 -19.66
C GLY A 251 -26.61 -29.63 -21.19
N PHE A 252 -26.31 -28.49 -21.83
CA PHE A 252 -26.02 -28.44 -23.27
C PHE A 252 -24.79 -29.27 -23.65
N VAL A 253 -23.72 -29.25 -22.85
CA VAL A 253 -22.53 -30.09 -23.10
C VAL A 253 -22.86 -31.58 -22.96
N ALA A 254 -23.65 -31.97 -21.95
CA ALA A 254 -24.08 -33.35 -21.76
C ALA A 254 -24.95 -33.86 -22.93
N VAL A 255 -25.92 -33.06 -23.38
CA VAL A 255 -26.75 -33.38 -24.55
C VAL A 255 -25.90 -33.46 -25.82
N GLY A 256 -24.96 -32.53 -26.02
CA GLY A 256 -24.02 -32.56 -27.14
C GLY A 256 -23.15 -33.81 -27.17
N ALA A 257 -22.62 -34.24 -26.03
CA ALA A 257 -21.86 -35.49 -25.90
C ALA A 257 -22.73 -36.72 -26.20
N GLN A 258 -24.00 -36.71 -25.76
CA GLN A 258 -24.94 -37.82 -25.97
C GLN A 258 -25.39 -37.94 -27.45
N VAL A 259 -25.54 -36.81 -28.15
CA VAL A 259 -25.74 -36.76 -29.61
C VAL A 259 -24.49 -37.23 -30.36
N ALA A 260 -23.29 -36.83 -29.91
CA ALA A 260 -22.04 -37.28 -30.51
C ALA A 260 -21.82 -38.80 -30.37
N SER A 261 -22.09 -39.39 -29.18
CA SER A 261 -22.02 -40.84 -29.00
C SER A 261 -23.05 -41.60 -29.84
N PHE A 262 -24.27 -41.06 -29.97
CA PHE A 262 -25.29 -41.65 -30.84
C PHE A 262 -24.86 -41.64 -32.32
N SER A 263 -24.34 -40.51 -32.81
CA SER A 263 -23.82 -40.40 -34.18
C SER A 263 -22.62 -41.34 -34.42
N GLN A 264 -21.70 -41.47 -33.46
CA GLN A 264 -20.60 -42.42 -33.54
C GLN A 264 -21.09 -43.87 -33.61
N GLN A 265 -22.09 -44.24 -32.80
CA GLN A 265 -22.69 -45.58 -32.82
C GLN A 265 -23.43 -45.86 -34.14
N GLN A 266 -24.15 -44.87 -34.68
CA GLN A 266 -24.83 -44.97 -35.97
C GLN A 266 -23.83 -45.13 -37.14
N ASN A 267 -22.71 -44.43 -37.11
CA ASN A 267 -21.63 -44.56 -38.11
C ASN A 267 -20.99 -45.95 -38.10
N LEU A 268 -20.85 -46.59 -36.92
CA LEU A 268 -20.36 -47.96 -36.83
C LEU A 268 -21.33 -48.96 -37.48
N VAL A 269 -22.63 -48.84 -37.21
CA VAL A 269 -23.67 -49.68 -37.83
C VAL A 269 -23.68 -49.53 -39.36
N PHE A 270 -23.58 -48.31 -39.88
CA PHE A 270 -23.49 -48.09 -41.33
C PHE A 270 -22.19 -48.65 -41.93
N ALA A 271 -21.06 -48.58 -41.24
CA ALA A 271 -19.81 -49.18 -41.70
C ALA A 271 -19.87 -50.72 -41.75
N GLU A 272 -20.59 -51.34 -40.82
CA GLU A 272 -20.83 -52.79 -40.80
C GLU A 272 -21.81 -53.23 -41.89
N GLN A 273 -22.93 -52.50 -42.08
CA GLN A 273 -23.83 -52.71 -43.22
C GLN A 273 -23.10 -52.60 -44.57
N ARG A 274 -22.18 -51.63 -44.70
CA ARG A 274 -21.38 -51.45 -45.92
C ARG A 274 -20.49 -52.66 -46.18
N LYS A 275 -19.76 -53.16 -45.18
CA LYS A 275 -18.97 -54.41 -45.30
C LYS A 275 -19.82 -55.61 -45.74
N TYR A 276 -21.02 -55.76 -45.17
CA TYR A 276 -21.94 -56.83 -45.54
C TYR A 276 -22.38 -56.72 -47.00
N HIS A 277 -22.74 -55.50 -47.44
CA HIS A 277 -23.12 -55.22 -48.82
C HIS A 277 -21.94 -55.42 -49.81
N ASP A 278 -20.74 -54.96 -49.47
CA ASP A 278 -19.52 -55.15 -50.26
C ASP A 278 -19.19 -56.65 -50.40
N THR A 279 -19.38 -57.44 -49.34
CA THR A 279 -19.17 -58.89 -49.35
C THR A 279 -20.21 -59.62 -50.22
N GLN A 280 -21.49 -59.23 -50.14
CA GLN A 280 -22.53 -59.75 -51.04
C GLN A 280 -22.22 -59.41 -52.51
N MET A 281 -21.81 -58.17 -52.80
CA MET A 281 -21.40 -57.75 -54.14
C MET A 281 -20.15 -58.50 -54.62
N GLN A 282 -19.18 -58.79 -53.76
CA GLN A 282 -18.01 -59.59 -54.14
C GLN A 282 -18.37 -61.05 -54.45
N ALA A 283 -19.25 -61.68 -53.66
CA ALA A 283 -19.76 -63.02 -53.95
C ALA A 283 -20.52 -63.05 -55.29
N LEU A 284 -21.35 -62.04 -55.57
CA LEU A 284 -22.05 -61.89 -56.85
C LEU A 284 -21.07 -61.75 -58.03
N HIS A 285 -20.03 -60.91 -57.91
CA HIS A 285 -18.99 -60.79 -58.93
C HIS A 285 -18.20 -62.09 -59.12
N GLN A 286 -17.93 -62.85 -58.05
CA GLN A 286 -17.28 -64.16 -58.16
C GLN A 286 -18.14 -65.17 -58.93
N HIS A 287 -19.45 -65.21 -58.69
CA HIS A 287 -20.37 -66.04 -59.47
C HIS A 287 -20.41 -65.61 -60.95
N VAL A 288 -20.51 -64.32 -61.25
CA VAL A 288 -20.50 -63.80 -62.63
C VAL A 288 -19.16 -64.12 -63.34
N ASN A 289 -18.03 -63.92 -62.67
CA ASN A 289 -16.71 -64.20 -63.23
C ASN A 289 -16.46 -65.70 -63.42
N ALA A 290 -16.97 -66.57 -62.54
CA ALA A 290 -16.92 -68.01 -62.75
C ALA A 290 -17.73 -68.44 -63.99
N LEU A 291 -18.93 -67.87 -64.16
CA LEU A 291 -19.80 -68.12 -65.31
C LEU A 291 -19.14 -67.64 -66.63
N SER A 292 -18.54 -66.44 -66.61
CA SER A 292 -17.77 -65.92 -67.75
C SER A 292 -16.47 -66.70 -68.02
N GLY A 293 -15.83 -67.24 -66.97
CA GLY A 293 -14.63 -68.07 -67.09
C GLY A 293 -14.93 -69.42 -67.73
N MET A 294 -16.04 -70.06 -67.36
CA MET A 294 -16.55 -71.26 -68.04
C MET A 294 -16.86 -70.98 -69.53
N PHE A 295 -17.41 -69.81 -69.84
CA PHE A 295 -17.73 -69.41 -71.21
C PHE A 295 -16.48 -69.15 -72.07
N MET A 296 -15.48 -68.47 -71.51
CA MET A 296 -14.17 -68.22 -72.17
C MET A 296 -13.34 -69.50 -72.34
N GLY A 297 -13.34 -70.39 -71.34
CA GLY A 297 -12.60 -71.65 -71.39
C GLY A 297 -13.03 -72.59 -72.52
N ALA A 298 -14.30 -72.51 -72.94
CA ALA A 298 -14.82 -73.25 -74.08
C ALA A 298 -14.34 -72.72 -75.46
N LEU A 299 -13.85 -71.48 -75.52
CA LEU A 299 -13.49 -70.79 -76.78
C LEU A 299 -11.97 -70.82 -77.08
N SER A 300 -11.11 -70.97 -76.08
CA SER A 300 -9.64 -70.98 -76.27
C SER A 300 -9.07 -72.31 -76.78
N ALA A 301 -9.89 -73.30 -77.14
CA ALA A 301 -9.46 -74.64 -77.54
C ALA A 301 -9.12 -74.81 -79.04
N LEU A 302 -9.06 -73.72 -79.83
CA LEU A 302 -8.97 -73.79 -81.30
C LEU A 302 -7.86 -72.90 -81.92
N SER A 303 -6.71 -73.53 -82.16
CA SER A 303 -5.69 -73.21 -83.18
C SER A 303 -4.83 -71.93 -83.07
N PRO A 304 -3.69 -71.84 -83.81
CA PRO A 304 -2.58 -70.95 -83.44
C PRO A 304 -2.08 -69.97 -84.53
N ALA A 305 -1.18 -69.07 -84.09
CA ALA A 305 -0.04 -68.47 -84.81
C ALA A 305 -0.25 -67.70 -86.15
N SER A 306 0.25 -66.45 -86.20
CA SER A 306 1.40 -66.09 -87.05
C SER A 306 1.86 -64.62 -86.87
N THR A 307 3.08 -64.32 -87.34
CA THR A 307 3.83 -63.07 -87.11
C THR A 307 3.64 -62.05 -88.24
N SER A 308 3.59 -60.75 -87.94
CA SER A 308 4.22 -59.68 -88.75
C SER A 308 4.07 -58.27 -88.14
N THR A 309 4.92 -57.35 -88.61
CA THR A 309 4.88 -55.88 -88.44
C THR A 309 5.24 -55.26 -89.82
N PRO A 310 5.28 -53.92 -90.07
CA PRO A 310 5.09 -52.76 -89.18
C PRO A 310 4.28 -51.56 -89.80
N ARG A 311 4.37 -50.38 -89.15
CA ARG A 311 4.49 -49.03 -89.76
C ARG A 311 3.24 -48.24 -90.23
N ALA A 312 2.68 -47.49 -89.26
CA ALA A 312 2.61 -46.01 -89.20
C ALA A 312 1.69 -45.16 -90.13
N ALA A 313 1.43 -43.94 -89.61
CA ALA A 313 0.83 -42.73 -90.24
C ALA A 313 -0.70 -42.73 -90.50
N ALA A 314 -1.41 -41.59 -90.44
CA ALA A 314 -1.19 -40.29 -89.77
C ALA A 314 -2.50 -39.44 -89.82
N HIS A 315 -2.50 -38.28 -89.13
CA HIS A 315 -3.51 -37.21 -89.15
C HIS A 315 -4.88 -37.51 -88.47
N GLY A 316 -5.48 -36.59 -87.69
CA GLY A 316 -4.94 -35.34 -87.11
C GLY A 316 -6.00 -34.30 -86.75
N LEU A 317 -5.59 -33.31 -85.92
CA LEU A 317 -6.27 -32.01 -85.64
C LEU A 317 -7.58 -32.10 -84.82
N THR A 318 -7.97 -31.18 -83.92
CA THR A 318 -7.37 -29.91 -83.40
C THR A 318 -7.97 -29.60 -82.01
N SER A 319 -7.17 -29.20 -80.99
CA SER A 319 -7.02 -27.82 -80.42
C SER A 319 -8.20 -27.29 -79.57
N SER A 320 -8.07 -26.55 -78.44
CA SER A 320 -6.93 -25.91 -77.73
C SER A 320 -7.06 -26.11 -76.19
N SER A 321 -5.99 -26.17 -75.37
CA SER A 321 -5.16 -25.09 -74.75
C SER A 321 -5.94 -24.13 -73.80
N ALA A 322 -5.43 -23.64 -72.65
CA ALA A 322 -4.04 -23.55 -72.14
C ALA A 322 -3.95 -23.83 -70.60
N ALA A 323 -2.87 -24.41 -70.03
CA ALA A 323 -1.62 -23.79 -69.48
C ALA A 323 -1.83 -22.89 -68.23
N VAL A 324 -0.93 -22.74 -67.25
CA VAL A 324 0.53 -23.02 -67.06
C VAL A 324 0.69 -23.47 -65.58
N GLU A 325 1.37 -24.54 -65.15
CA GLU A 325 2.78 -25.00 -65.25
C GLU A 325 3.83 -24.13 -64.52
N ALA A 326 4.55 -24.75 -63.57
CA ALA A 326 5.76 -24.25 -62.89
C ALA A 326 6.52 -25.44 -62.23
N THR A 327 7.86 -25.42 -62.21
CA THR A 327 8.68 -26.61 -61.88
C THR A 327 9.96 -26.31 -61.06
N HIS A 328 10.24 -27.16 -60.05
CA HIS A 328 11.57 -27.43 -59.43
C HIS A 328 12.30 -26.26 -58.70
N LEU A 329 13.33 -26.45 -57.83
CA LEU A 329 14.13 -27.63 -57.41
C LEU A 329 14.74 -27.44 -55.97
N SER A 330 15.24 -28.55 -55.38
CA SER A 330 16.30 -28.68 -54.34
C SER A 330 16.04 -28.41 -52.83
N SER A 331 16.24 -29.48 -52.04
CA SER A 331 17.27 -29.70 -50.96
C SER A 331 17.60 -28.60 -49.92
N SER A 332 17.91 -28.91 -48.64
CA SER A 332 17.94 -30.19 -47.86
C SER A 332 18.09 -29.91 -46.34
N ASP A 333 17.94 -30.95 -45.49
CA ASP A 333 18.24 -31.02 -44.03
C ASP A 333 17.37 -30.13 -43.08
N THR A 334 17.06 -30.44 -41.81
CA THR A 334 17.03 -31.63 -40.91
C THR A 334 16.12 -31.26 -39.70
N ALA A 335 15.47 -32.12 -38.87
CA ALA A 335 15.21 -33.58 -38.86
C ALA A 335 13.96 -33.89 -37.96
N HIS A 336 14.01 -34.95 -37.12
CA HIS A 336 12.95 -35.56 -36.28
C HIS A 336 13.53 -35.96 -34.88
N PRO A 337 12.77 -36.51 -33.89
CA PRO A 337 11.37 -36.34 -33.46
C PRO A 337 11.12 -36.40 -31.89
N SER A 338 9.84 -36.53 -31.47
CA SER A 338 9.32 -37.34 -30.33
C SER A 338 9.34 -36.88 -28.84
N SER A 339 8.16 -36.45 -28.37
CA SER A 339 7.27 -37.05 -27.33
C SER A 339 7.76 -37.73 -26.02
N HIS A 340 6.98 -37.48 -24.94
CA HIS A 340 6.93 -38.14 -23.61
C HIS A 340 8.14 -37.85 -22.67
N SER A 341 8.11 -37.98 -21.33
CA SER A 341 7.15 -38.59 -20.36
C SER A 341 7.05 -37.79 -19.03
N ILE A 342 6.14 -38.18 -18.13
CA ILE A 342 6.01 -37.64 -16.76
C ILE A 342 6.84 -38.46 -15.75
N THR A 343 7.61 -37.82 -14.87
CA THR A 343 7.92 -38.35 -13.51
C THR A 343 8.35 -37.26 -12.52
N SER A 344 8.08 -37.50 -11.24
CA SER A 344 8.70 -36.84 -10.07
C SER A 344 9.38 -37.95 -9.23
N PRO A 345 10.42 -37.69 -8.42
CA PRO A 345 10.13 -37.28 -7.03
C PRO A 345 11.21 -36.43 -6.29
N ALA A 346 10.75 -35.80 -5.19
CA ALA A 346 11.43 -35.60 -3.89
C ALA A 346 12.79 -34.83 -3.76
N PRO A 347 13.06 -34.19 -2.60
CA PRO A 347 14.25 -33.38 -2.36
C PRO A 347 15.33 -34.06 -1.50
N HIS A 348 16.56 -33.56 -1.58
CA HIS A 348 17.62 -33.81 -0.59
C HIS A 348 18.17 -32.52 0.00
N SER A 349 18.48 -32.55 1.30
CA SER A 349 19.09 -31.45 2.04
C SER A 349 20.59 -31.67 2.19
N THR A 350 21.40 -30.60 2.04
CA THR A 350 22.82 -30.61 2.41
C THR A 350 23.15 -29.36 3.22
N ILE A 351 23.47 -29.55 4.49
CA ILE A 351 24.09 -28.55 5.37
C ILE A 351 25.58 -28.90 5.47
N LEU A 352 26.48 -27.92 5.33
CA LEU A 352 27.79 -27.94 6.01
C LEU A 352 28.25 -26.51 6.38
N PRO A 353 29.15 -26.35 7.38
CA PRO A 353 29.39 -25.06 8.05
C PRO A 353 30.76 -24.41 7.74
N ILE A 354 30.93 -23.16 8.17
CA ILE A 354 32.25 -22.52 8.41
C ILE A 354 32.23 -21.85 9.80
N THR A 355 33.38 -21.84 10.48
CA THR A 355 33.48 -21.86 11.94
C THR A 355 34.73 -21.09 12.45
N LEU A 356 34.56 -20.14 13.39
CA LEU A 356 35.60 -19.43 14.19
C LEU A 356 36.59 -18.53 13.36
N GLN A 357 37.30 -17.50 13.85
CA GLN A 357 37.25 -16.66 15.08
C GLN A 357 37.96 -15.28 14.82
N PRO A 358 38.15 -14.34 15.80
CA PRO A 358 38.58 -12.96 15.53
C PRO A 358 40.07 -12.69 15.81
N GLN A 359 40.52 -11.46 15.54
CA GLN A 359 41.68 -10.85 16.21
C GLN A 359 41.40 -9.44 16.76
N ARG A 360 42.33 -8.93 17.58
CA ARG A 360 42.25 -7.72 18.41
C ARG A 360 43.40 -6.75 18.11
N THR A 361 43.32 -5.56 18.70
CA THR A 361 44.45 -4.63 19.03
C THR A 361 45.16 -3.98 17.82
N ALA A 362 45.88 -2.85 17.96
CA ALA A 362 46.30 -2.12 19.16
C ALA A 362 46.22 -0.57 19.01
N SER A 363 46.58 0.14 20.09
CA SER A 363 46.97 1.56 20.09
C SER A 363 48.33 1.71 20.81
N PRO A 364 49.12 2.74 20.46
CA PRO A 364 49.59 3.75 21.44
C PRO A 364 49.32 5.18 20.89
N GLY A 365 49.33 6.30 21.61
CA GLY A 365 50.15 6.78 22.75
C GLY A 365 50.93 8.04 22.27
N ALA A 366 51.30 9.05 23.07
CA ALA A 366 51.06 9.41 24.48
C ALA A 366 51.51 10.89 24.75
N HIS A 367 51.39 11.38 25.99
CA HIS A 367 52.00 12.63 26.56
C HIS A 367 51.47 14.02 26.09
N MET A 368 51.66 15.15 26.81
CA MET A 368 51.51 15.52 28.25
C MET A 368 51.77 17.04 28.44
N GLY A 369 51.05 17.75 29.33
CA GLY A 369 51.47 19.08 29.86
C GLY A 369 50.46 20.27 29.83
N PRO A 370 50.14 20.91 30.98
CA PRO A 370 49.44 22.21 31.14
C PRO A 370 50.38 23.24 31.89
N PRO A 371 49.95 24.33 32.58
CA PRO A 371 48.71 25.16 32.58
C PRO A 371 48.96 26.71 32.48
N ALA A 372 47.91 27.57 32.48
CA ALA A 372 47.98 29.01 32.90
C ALA A 372 46.58 29.67 33.17
N VAL A 373 46.50 30.60 34.14
CA VAL A 373 45.39 31.52 34.56
C VAL A 373 45.96 32.56 35.58
N PRO A 374 45.26 33.63 36.09
CA PRO A 374 43.97 34.27 35.76
C PRO A 374 44.25 35.69 35.12
N PRO A 375 43.72 36.91 35.49
CA PRO A 375 42.54 37.44 36.24
C PRO A 375 41.32 37.75 35.31
N VAL A 376 40.13 38.30 35.65
CA VAL A 376 39.46 38.89 36.85
C VAL A 376 39.45 40.44 37.02
N GLY A 377 38.25 41.07 36.86
CA GLY A 377 37.87 42.45 37.27
C GLY A 377 37.85 43.54 36.16
N ALA A 378 36.98 44.57 36.14
CA ALA A 378 35.74 44.82 36.90
C ALA A 378 34.82 45.88 36.20
N ILE A 379 33.51 45.78 36.48
CA ILE A 379 32.42 46.79 36.40
C ILE A 379 32.61 48.06 35.52
N GLY A 380 31.78 48.21 34.48
CA GLY A 380 31.51 49.48 33.81
C GLY A 380 30.15 49.45 33.10
N ARG A 381 29.27 50.44 33.34
CA ARG A 381 27.91 50.51 32.77
C ARG A 381 27.68 51.88 32.11
N ALA A 382 27.88 51.95 30.80
CA ALA A 382 27.57 53.11 29.97
C ALA A 382 26.81 52.65 28.71
N ALA A 383 25.96 53.53 28.17
CA ALA A 383 25.29 53.31 26.90
C ALA A 383 25.98 54.15 25.82
N GLY A 384 26.16 53.56 24.65
CA GLY A 384 26.65 54.21 23.43
C GLY A 384 26.33 53.29 22.24
N ASP A 385 25.90 53.88 21.13
CA ASP A 385 25.69 53.15 19.89
C ASP A 385 27.04 52.92 19.21
N GLU A 386 27.49 51.67 19.16
CA GLU A 386 28.58 51.21 18.28
C GLU A 386 28.13 49.98 17.49
N ASP A 387 28.21 50.06 16.17
CA ASP A 387 27.94 48.95 15.24
C ASP A 387 29.07 47.90 15.32
N VAL A 388 29.03 47.08 16.37
CA VAL A 388 29.96 45.96 16.54
C VAL A 388 29.47 44.74 15.75
N GLU A 389 30.34 44.20 14.89
CA GLU A 389 30.09 42.96 14.16
C GLU A 389 29.67 41.84 15.13
N ARG A 390 28.41 41.39 15.02
CA ARG A 390 27.90 40.27 15.81
C ARG A 390 28.43 38.95 15.26
N GLY A 391 29.71 38.68 15.53
CA GLY A 391 30.37 37.41 15.27
C GLY A 391 29.49 36.25 15.73
N GLN A 392 29.38 35.22 14.90
CA GLN A 392 28.45 34.12 15.14
C GLN A 392 28.89 33.32 16.38
N GLU A 393 28.23 33.57 17.51
CA GLU A 393 28.53 32.94 18.81
C GLU A 393 28.44 31.41 18.69
N GLN A 394 29.58 30.76 18.52
CA GLN A 394 29.66 29.33 18.27
C GLN A 394 29.18 28.58 19.51
N MET A 395 28.15 27.75 19.31
CA MET A 395 27.54 26.98 20.39
C MET A 395 28.58 26.06 21.04
N PRO A 396 28.82 26.16 22.37
CA PRO A 396 29.81 25.36 23.04
C PRO A 396 29.46 23.87 23.01
N ALA A 397 30.49 23.01 23.03
CA ALA A 397 30.31 21.57 23.09
C ALA A 397 29.74 21.15 24.45
N PHE A 398 28.42 20.99 24.52
CA PHE A 398 27.69 20.77 25.76
C PHE A 398 26.86 19.48 25.74
N GLU A 399 27.05 18.65 26.77
CA GLU A 399 26.17 17.52 27.09
C GLU A 399 25.85 17.53 28.59
N GLN A 400 24.58 17.25 28.94
CA GLN A 400 24.12 17.11 30.33
C GLN A 400 24.83 15.95 31.02
N ASP A 401 25.20 16.13 32.29
CA ASP A 401 25.87 15.11 33.10
C ASP A 401 24.93 13.94 33.34
N ARG A 402 25.42 12.72 33.16
CA ARG A 402 24.67 11.48 33.35
C ARG A 402 24.71 10.97 34.79
N ASN A 403 25.63 11.47 35.61
CA ASN A 403 25.93 10.95 36.95
C ASN A 403 25.13 11.61 38.09
N ILE A 404 24.39 12.68 37.77
CA ILE A 404 23.49 13.39 38.71
C ILE A 404 22.50 12.41 39.36
N ALA A 405 22.56 12.32 40.69
CA ALA A 405 21.81 11.35 41.49
C ALA A 405 20.71 11.97 42.36
N SER A 406 20.72 13.29 42.57
CA SER A 406 19.73 14.02 43.37
C SER A 406 19.00 15.15 42.63
N VAL A 407 17.82 15.52 43.14
CA VAL A 407 17.02 16.63 42.61
C VAL A 407 17.73 17.97 42.86
N GLY A 408 18.46 18.11 43.98
CA GLY A 408 19.30 19.29 44.25
C GLY A 408 20.46 19.46 43.25
N GLN A 409 21.18 18.38 42.91
CA GLN A 409 22.20 18.41 41.85
C GLN A 409 21.59 18.69 40.47
N LEU A 410 20.38 18.20 40.19
CA LEU A 410 19.65 18.48 38.97
C LEU A 410 19.26 19.96 38.86
N TRP A 411 18.83 20.59 39.95
CA TRP A 411 18.57 22.02 40.01
C TRP A 411 19.85 22.84 39.80
N ALA A 412 20.98 22.42 40.40
CA ALA A 412 22.27 23.06 40.20
C ALA A 412 22.76 22.99 38.74
N GLU A 413 22.66 21.81 38.08
CA GLU A 413 22.92 21.68 36.64
C GLU A 413 22.07 22.66 35.81
N TRP A 414 20.81 22.80 36.21
CA TRP A 414 19.83 23.60 35.48
C TRP A 414 20.11 25.10 35.56
N GLU A 415 20.25 25.65 36.76
CA GLU A 415 20.27 27.11 36.98
C GLU A 415 21.70 27.68 37.00
N TYR A 416 22.66 26.99 37.63
CA TYR A 416 24.04 27.47 37.83
C TYR A 416 25.09 26.79 36.94
N GLY A 417 24.79 25.60 36.41
CA GLY A 417 25.77 24.74 35.72
C GLY A 417 26.66 23.97 36.69
N MET A 418 27.49 23.06 36.16
CA MET A 418 28.42 22.24 36.97
C MET A 418 29.72 21.94 36.21
N GLY A 419 30.81 21.76 36.96
CA GLY A 419 32.12 21.38 36.40
C GLY A 419 32.70 22.40 35.41
N GLY A 420 32.42 23.70 35.62
CA GLY A 420 32.85 24.78 34.73
C GLY A 420 32.07 24.87 33.40
N ARG A 421 30.96 24.13 33.25
CA ARG A 421 30.08 24.20 32.07
C ARG A 421 28.95 25.23 32.28
N PRO A 422 28.44 25.86 31.20
CA PRO A 422 27.23 26.68 31.24
C PRO A 422 26.03 25.95 31.87
N SER A 423 25.04 26.71 32.35
CA SER A 423 23.82 26.13 32.89
C SER A 423 22.88 25.63 31.79
N VAL A 424 22.02 24.65 32.09
CA VAL A 424 21.06 24.14 31.08
C VAL A 424 20.05 25.22 30.70
N ALA A 425 19.68 26.10 31.64
CA ALA A 425 18.84 27.26 31.38
C ALA A 425 19.48 28.23 30.36
N GLU A 426 20.78 28.53 30.51
CA GLU A 426 21.52 29.36 29.57
C GLU A 426 21.62 28.71 28.19
N MET A 427 21.95 27.41 28.13
CA MET A 427 22.06 26.66 26.89
C MET A 427 20.75 26.63 26.08
N ASP A 428 19.61 26.50 26.77
CA ASP A 428 18.28 26.61 26.16
C ASP A 428 17.92 28.04 25.76
N SER A 429 18.28 29.05 26.56
CA SER A 429 17.98 30.46 26.26
C SER A 429 18.74 30.97 25.02
N ARG A 430 20.04 30.64 24.90
CA ARG A 430 20.88 31.07 23.77
C ARG A 430 20.72 30.22 22.51
N TRP A 431 20.66 28.89 22.63
CA TRP A 431 20.71 27.97 21.48
C TRP A 431 19.51 27.00 21.37
N GLY A 432 18.59 26.99 22.33
CA GLY A 432 17.33 26.23 22.27
C GLY A 432 17.55 24.72 22.10
N ASN A 433 17.03 24.16 21.00
CA ASN A 433 17.17 22.73 20.73
C ASN A 433 18.49 22.34 20.01
N LYS A 434 19.33 23.30 19.61
CA LYS A 434 20.53 23.05 18.78
C LYS A 434 21.57 22.19 19.50
N TRP A 435 21.70 22.32 20.82
CA TRP A 435 22.60 21.49 21.64
C TRP A 435 22.04 20.08 21.92
N ARG A 436 20.79 19.80 21.50
CA ARG A 436 20.05 18.55 21.76
C ARG A 436 19.66 17.80 20.47
N THR A 437 20.58 17.69 19.51
CA THR A 437 20.35 17.00 18.23
C THR A 437 20.08 15.49 18.39
N LYS A 438 20.90 14.78 19.19
CA LYS A 438 20.81 13.33 19.41
C LYS A 438 19.55 12.96 20.20
N ASP A 439 18.85 11.91 19.80
CA ASP A 439 17.58 11.49 20.44
C ASP A 439 17.75 11.08 21.92
N THR A 440 18.90 10.49 22.25
CA THR A 440 19.33 10.15 23.62
C THR A 440 19.61 11.36 24.51
N HIS A 441 19.71 12.57 23.94
CA HIS A 441 19.82 13.83 24.66
C HIS A 441 18.42 14.44 24.86
N ARG A 442 17.60 14.47 23.79
CA ARG A 442 16.22 14.93 23.85
C ARG A 442 15.40 14.18 24.90
N LYS A 443 15.51 12.84 24.95
CA LYS A 443 14.83 11.99 25.94
C LYS A 443 15.35 12.18 27.38
N HIS A 444 16.62 12.52 27.55
CA HIS A 444 17.24 12.77 28.86
C HIS A 444 16.77 14.12 29.41
N TYR A 445 16.90 15.16 28.59
CA TYR A 445 16.34 16.49 28.83
C TYR A 445 14.84 16.43 29.15
N ALA A 446 14.04 15.72 28.34
CA ALA A 446 12.58 15.68 28.51
C ALA A 446 12.12 15.04 29.82
N ARG A 447 12.95 14.20 30.47
CA ARG A 447 12.69 13.67 31.82
C ARG A 447 13.06 14.69 32.89
N ARG A 448 14.17 15.40 32.70
CA ARG A 448 14.69 16.42 33.63
C ARG A 448 13.83 17.69 33.66
N ILE A 449 13.42 18.20 32.51
CA ILE A 449 12.61 19.42 32.41
C ILE A 449 11.26 19.30 33.14
N ASN A 450 10.67 18.10 33.22
CA ASN A 450 9.44 17.86 34.00
C ASN A 450 9.67 18.14 35.50
N ILE A 451 10.80 17.67 36.03
CA ILE A 451 11.18 17.89 37.44
C ILE A 451 11.47 19.37 37.68
N ILE A 452 12.25 20.02 36.83
CA ILE A 452 12.53 21.46 36.87
C ILE A 452 11.23 22.30 36.79
N THR A 453 10.29 21.93 35.92
CA THR A 453 9.01 22.61 35.78
C THR A 453 8.17 22.46 37.05
N LYS A 454 8.15 21.26 37.67
CA LYS A 454 7.43 21.06 38.94
C LYS A 454 8.11 21.79 40.10
N ILE A 455 9.45 21.92 40.12
CA ILE A 455 10.17 22.77 41.08
C ILE A 455 9.70 24.22 40.95
N LYS A 456 9.76 24.82 39.75
CA LYS A 456 9.35 26.21 39.51
C LYS A 456 7.85 26.44 39.83
N SER A 457 6.99 25.48 39.51
CA SER A 457 5.56 25.49 39.87
C SER A 457 5.35 25.52 41.38
N LEU A 458 5.96 24.59 42.13
CA LEU A 458 5.80 24.47 43.58
C LEU A 458 6.43 25.64 44.34
N ALA A 459 7.54 26.19 43.84
CA ALA A 459 8.19 27.37 44.43
C ALA A 459 7.26 28.59 44.35
N THR A 460 6.57 28.74 43.21
CA THR A 460 5.54 29.78 43.01
C THR A 460 4.31 29.53 43.90
N GLU A 461 3.83 28.29 43.96
CA GLU A 461 2.66 27.84 44.72
C GLU A 461 2.84 27.95 46.25
N ARG A 462 4.06 27.75 46.75
CA ARG A 462 4.41 27.77 48.19
C ARG A 462 5.16 29.03 48.62
N HIS A 463 5.32 30.01 47.73
CA HIS A 463 6.07 31.25 47.95
C HIS A 463 7.46 31.03 48.60
N THR A 464 8.20 30.03 48.12
CA THR A 464 9.51 29.63 48.66
C THR A 464 10.53 29.38 47.55
N SER A 465 11.80 29.21 47.90
CA SER A 465 12.89 29.10 46.91
C SER A 465 12.86 27.77 46.15
N CYS A 466 13.35 27.78 44.91
CA CYS A 466 13.43 26.58 44.08
C CYS A 466 14.40 25.54 44.67
N GLU A 467 15.42 25.97 45.40
CA GLU A 467 16.38 25.13 46.13
C GLU A 467 15.69 24.39 47.28
N VAL A 468 14.84 25.08 48.06
CA VAL A 468 14.04 24.47 49.13
C VAL A 468 13.09 23.42 48.55
N ILE A 469 12.43 23.72 47.44
CA ILE A 469 11.57 22.76 46.75
C ILE A 469 12.37 21.59 46.15
N ALA A 470 13.57 21.83 45.61
CA ALA A 470 14.44 20.78 45.09
C ALA A 470 14.90 19.83 46.21
N GLN A 471 15.17 20.36 47.41
CA GLN A 471 15.45 19.56 48.61
C GLN A 471 14.20 18.77 49.06
N GLN A 472 13.03 19.41 49.18
CA GLN A 472 11.78 18.73 49.53
C GLN A 472 11.43 17.59 48.56
N LEU A 473 11.63 17.80 47.25
CA LEU A 473 11.45 16.77 46.22
C LEU A 473 12.50 15.64 46.33
N ASP A 474 13.73 15.93 46.74
CA ASP A 474 14.74 14.89 46.94
C ASP A 474 14.43 14.05 48.19
N SER A 475 13.98 14.66 49.28
CA SER A 475 13.54 13.96 50.49
C SER A 475 12.28 13.12 50.25
N ALA A 476 11.32 13.62 49.47
CA ALA A 476 10.08 12.91 49.12
C ALA A 476 10.25 11.83 48.03
N ARG A 477 11.46 11.64 47.49
CA ARG A 477 11.77 10.69 46.40
C ARG A 477 11.98 9.26 46.93
N THR A 478 10.97 8.68 47.58
CA THR A 478 11.03 7.32 48.14
C THR A 478 10.07 6.34 47.46
N ASP A 479 10.35 5.05 47.57
CA ASP A 479 9.40 3.98 47.27
C ASP A 479 8.56 3.60 48.50
N GLU A 480 7.63 2.66 48.32
CA GLU A 480 6.76 2.07 49.34
C GLU A 480 7.52 1.45 50.53
N LYS A 481 8.86 1.33 50.45
CA LYS A 481 9.76 0.76 51.46
C LYS A 481 10.75 1.80 51.99
N GLY A 482 10.52 3.08 51.72
CA GLY A 482 11.35 4.20 52.19
C GLY A 482 12.68 4.38 51.46
N LYS A 483 12.95 3.63 50.38
CA LYS A 483 14.23 3.69 49.66
C LYS A 483 14.20 4.77 48.59
N GLN A 484 15.29 5.53 48.47
CA GLN A 484 15.49 6.53 47.43
C GLN A 484 15.34 5.94 46.01
N ILE A 485 14.40 6.46 45.23
CA ILE A 485 14.15 6.05 43.84
C ILE A 485 14.95 6.90 42.84
N SER A 486 15.22 6.41 41.64
CA SER A 486 15.95 7.18 40.63
C SER A 486 15.18 8.43 40.15
N LEU A 487 15.90 9.45 39.67
CA LEU A 487 15.28 10.63 39.03
C LEU A 487 14.39 10.27 37.83
N PHE A 488 14.63 9.13 37.18
CA PHE A 488 13.73 8.62 36.15
C PHE A 488 12.38 8.20 36.74
N GLN A 489 12.38 7.41 37.82
CA GLN A 489 11.16 6.98 38.51
C GLN A 489 10.40 8.17 39.11
N LEU A 490 11.10 9.15 39.69
CA LEU A 490 10.48 10.41 40.16
C LEU A 490 9.71 11.09 39.03
N ASN A 491 10.31 11.27 37.84
CA ASN A 491 9.61 11.90 36.72
C ASN A 491 8.38 11.08 36.23
N GLU A 492 8.32 9.76 36.43
CA GLU A 492 7.12 8.99 36.11
C GLU A 492 6.03 9.12 37.20
N GLN A 493 6.40 9.09 38.49
CA GLN A 493 5.46 9.39 39.59
C GLN A 493 4.89 10.82 39.51
N LEU A 494 5.68 11.80 39.06
CA LEU A 494 5.23 13.17 38.85
C LEU A 494 4.21 13.31 37.71
N LYS A 495 4.19 12.40 36.72
CA LYS A 495 3.17 12.36 35.66
C LYS A 495 1.85 11.74 36.13
N THR A 496 1.92 10.77 37.05
CA THR A 496 0.73 10.11 37.60
C THR A 496 0.13 10.86 38.80
N GLY A 497 0.78 11.93 39.26
CA GLY A 497 0.35 12.70 40.44
C GLY A 497 0.63 12.00 41.77
N ALA A 498 1.43 10.93 41.78
CA ALA A 498 1.65 10.09 42.96
C ALA A 498 2.55 10.73 44.04
N VAL A 499 3.32 11.77 43.69
CA VAL A 499 4.19 12.47 44.65
C VAL A 499 3.41 13.57 45.39
N VAL A 500 2.83 13.22 46.54
CA VAL A 500 2.29 14.20 47.48
C VAL A 500 3.42 14.69 48.37
N ILE A 501 3.98 15.87 48.05
CA ILE A 501 4.84 16.58 49.00
C ILE A 501 3.92 17.21 50.03
N THR A 502 3.97 16.77 51.29
CA THR A 502 3.29 17.48 52.37
C THR A 502 3.77 18.92 52.48
N ALA A 503 2.92 19.81 52.99
CA ALA A 503 3.40 21.05 53.58
C ALA A 503 4.02 20.73 54.95
N ALA A 504 5.01 21.52 55.35
CA ALA A 504 5.57 21.57 56.69
C ALA A 504 5.23 22.94 57.28
#